data_AF-A0A7S3JK57-F1
#
_entry.id   AF-A0A7S3JK57-F1
#
_cell.length_a   1.000
_cell.length_b   1.000
_cell.length_c   1.000
_cell.angle_alpha   90.00
_cell.angle_beta   90.00
_cell.angle_gamma   90.00
#
_symmetry.space_group_name_H-M   'P 1'
#
loop_
_entity.id
_entity.type
_entity.pdbx_description
1 polymer ?
#
loop_
_entity_poly.entity_id
_entity_poly.type
_entity_poly.pdbx_seq_one_letter_code
_entity_poly.pdbx_strand_id
1 'polypeptide(L)'
;IIGVDHVIKGWDIGVMDMQIGEKADLIIAPEYGYGKIGNPPKIQGDATLRFTIELLSAHERRPTKWMMNDEERIKVTLKLKEDGNLKFKEKEFKEAEGLYREAISHLDAVQNDNAEIKNLRKTILVNIAVVC
;
A
#
# COMPACT_ATOMS: atom_id res chain seq x y z
N ILE A 1 3.11 6.64 -7.91
CA ILE A 1 3.81 5.72 -6.96
C ILE A 1 5.05 6.47 -6.53
N ILE A 2 5.25 6.62 -5.24
CA ILE A 2 6.41 7.30 -4.66
C ILE A 2 7.49 6.23 -4.45
N GLY A 3 8.76 6.57 -4.67
CA GLY A 3 9.91 5.68 -4.45
C GLY A 3 10.20 4.71 -5.60
N VAL A 4 9.81 5.07 -6.83
CA VAL A 4 10.12 4.30 -8.05
C VAL A 4 10.75 5.17 -9.14
N ASP A 5 11.36 6.31 -8.76
CA ASP A 5 12.05 7.24 -9.66
C ASP A 5 11.19 7.76 -10.83
N HIS A 6 9.85 7.78 -10.67
CA HIS A 6 8.95 8.38 -11.65
C HIS A 6 8.93 9.92 -11.57
N VAL A 7 9.42 10.48 -10.46
CA VAL A 7 9.54 11.92 -10.20
C VAL A 7 10.97 12.24 -9.75
N ILE A 8 11.27 13.54 -9.55
CA ILE A 8 12.58 13.94 -9.02
C ILE A 8 12.80 13.36 -7.62
N LYS A 9 14.04 12.96 -7.32
CA LYS A 9 14.40 12.27 -6.06
C LYS A 9 14.01 13.06 -4.81
N GLY A 10 14.09 14.40 -4.88
CA GLY A 10 13.72 15.26 -3.77
C GLY A 10 12.24 15.16 -3.38
N TRP A 11 11.35 14.80 -4.31
CA TRP A 11 9.95 14.51 -3.99
C TRP A 11 9.78 13.14 -3.34
N ASP A 12 10.47 12.12 -3.85
CA ASP A 12 10.42 10.79 -3.27
C ASP A 12 10.87 10.81 -1.80
N ILE A 13 11.91 11.58 -1.47
CA ILE A 13 12.37 11.74 -0.09
C ILE A 13 11.43 12.67 0.70
N GLY A 14 11.16 13.88 0.21
CA GLY A 14 10.44 14.89 0.97
C GLY A 14 8.98 14.55 1.25
N VAL A 15 8.30 13.86 0.33
CA VAL A 15 6.89 13.47 0.51
C VAL A 15 6.75 12.25 1.43
N MET A 16 7.78 11.39 1.55
CA MET A 16 7.73 10.24 2.46
C MET A 16 7.65 10.65 3.93
N ASP A 17 8.20 11.81 4.30
CA ASP A 17 8.20 12.32 5.67
C ASP A 17 6.94 13.12 6.03
N MET A 18 6.08 13.44 5.04
CA MET A 18 4.90 14.27 5.26
C MET A 18 3.74 13.49 5.87
N GLN A 19 2.96 14.18 6.72
CA GLN A 19 1.68 13.67 7.22
C GLN A 19 0.53 14.01 6.27
N ILE A 20 -0.51 13.17 6.22
CA ILE A 20 -1.71 13.45 5.43
C ILE A 20 -2.36 14.74 5.94
N GLY A 21 -2.61 15.69 5.03
CA GLY A 21 -3.12 17.03 5.30
C GLY A 21 -2.04 18.08 5.56
N GLU A 22 -0.77 17.68 5.62
CA GLU A 22 0.35 18.60 5.84
C GLU A 22 0.64 19.43 4.58
N LYS A 23 0.98 20.71 4.78
CA LYS A 23 1.53 21.59 3.77
C LYS A 23 2.97 21.96 4.14
N ALA A 24 3.92 21.60 3.28
CA ALA A 24 5.35 21.78 3.53
C ALA A 24 6.06 22.45 2.34
N ASP A 25 7.09 23.24 2.65
CA ASP A 25 7.99 23.81 1.64
C ASP A 25 9.22 22.91 1.47
N LEU A 26 9.34 22.27 0.31
CA LEU A 26 10.51 21.48 -0.06
C LEU A 26 11.51 22.34 -0.85
N ILE A 27 12.71 22.48 -0.31
CA ILE A 27 13.87 23.07 -1.00
C ILE A 27 14.75 21.94 -1.52
N ILE A 28 14.82 21.79 -2.83
CA ILE A 28 15.45 20.66 -3.50
C ILE A 28 16.70 21.15 -4.23
N ALA A 29 17.85 20.70 -3.76
CA ALA A 29 19.13 20.95 -4.41
C ALA A 29 19.20 20.24 -5.78
N PRO A 30 20.02 20.72 -6.73
CA PRO A 30 20.00 20.23 -8.11
C PRO A 30 20.24 18.72 -8.24
N GLU A 31 21.04 18.14 -7.35
CA GLU A 31 21.40 16.71 -7.32
C GLU A 31 20.19 15.80 -7.05
N TYR A 32 19.17 16.36 -6.37
CA TYR A 32 17.90 15.70 -6.07
C TYR A 32 16.77 16.18 -7.01
N GLY A 33 17.06 17.12 -7.91
CA GLY A 33 16.14 17.72 -8.88
C GLY A 33 16.47 17.29 -10.31
N TYR A 34 16.74 18.28 -11.18
CA TYR A 34 17.04 18.07 -12.61
C TYR A 34 18.55 18.08 -12.94
N GLY A 35 19.42 18.23 -11.93
CA GLY A 35 20.88 18.22 -12.07
C GLY A 35 21.42 19.27 -13.05
N LYS A 36 22.61 18.99 -13.58
CA LYS A 36 23.36 19.88 -14.50
C LYS A 36 22.64 20.16 -15.82
N ILE A 37 21.77 19.25 -16.25
CA ILE A 37 21.06 19.37 -17.53
C ILE A 37 19.86 20.30 -17.37
N GLY A 38 19.22 20.33 -16.20
CA GLY A 38 17.99 21.08 -15.99
C GLY A 38 16.81 20.47 -16.74
N ASN A 39 15.78 21.27 -16.97
CA ASN A 39 14.63 20.93 -17.82
C ASN A 39 14.28 22.11 -18.74
N PRO A 40 15.05 22.29 -19.83
CA PRO A 40 14.89 23.43 -20.73
C PRO A 40 13.51 23.47 -21.42
N PRO A 41 12.96 24.66 -21.71
CA PRO A 41 13.54 26.00 -21.46
C PRO A 41 13.25 26.55 -20.06
N LYS A 42 12.44 25.84 -19.25
CA LYS A 42 11.85 26.41 -18.02
C LYS A 42 12.78 26.34 -16.82
N ILE A 43 13.61 25.32 -16.73
CA ILE A 43 14.50 25.08 -15.60
C ILE A 43 15.93 24.97 -16.13
N GLN A 44 16.78 25.88 -15.67
CA GLN A 44 18.19 25.88 -16.01
C GLN A 44 18.92 24.70 -15.34
N GLY A 45 20.07 24.34 -15.89
CA GLY A 45 20.99 23.42 -15.23
C GLY A 45 21.42 23.94 -13.86
N ASP A 46 21.64 23.03 -12.90
CA ASP A 46 22.09 23.35 -11.54
C ASP A 46 21.16 24.29 -10.75
N ALA A 47 19.89 24.39 -11.14
CA ALA A 47 18.91 25.19 -10.43
C ALA A 47 18.40 24.49 -9.16
N THR A 48 18.44 25.20 -8.02
CA THR A 48 17.75 24.80 -6.79
C THR A 48 16.25 25.12 -6.92
N LEU A 49 15.42 24.12 -6.61
CA LEU A 49 13.97 24.24 -6.74
C LEU A 49 13.33 24.47 -5.36
N ARG A 50 12.28 25.27 -5.32
CA ARG A 50 11.42 25.42 -4.13
C ARG A 50 9.99 25.06 -4.52
N PHE A 51 9.42 24.10 -3.82
CA PHE A 51 8.04 23.66 -3.99
C PHE A 51 7.28 23.83 -2.68
N THR A 52 6.03 24.27 -2.78
CA THR A 52 5.06 24.17 -1.69
C THR A 52 4.14 23.00 -2.02
N ILE A 53 4.19 21.94 -1.23
CA ILE A 53 3.44 20.70 -1.45
C ILE A 53 2.41 20.54 -0.35
N GLU A 54 1.23 20.03 -0.70
CA GLU A 54 0.19 19.64 0.24
C GLU A 54 -0.14 18.16 0.02
N LEU A 55 -0.03 17.33 1.07
CA LEU A 55 -0.30 15.90 0.98
C LEU A 55 -1.79 15.64 1.20
N LEU A 56 -2.56 15.54 0.12
CA LEU A 56 -4.02 15.36 0.21
C LEU A 56 -4.42 13.97 0.70
N SER A 57 -3.80 12.92 0.15
CA SER A 57 -4.04 11.54 0.55
C SER A 57 -2.86 10.65 0.19
N ALA A 58 -2.67 9.58 0.98
CA ALA A 58 -1.75 8.51 0.67
C ALA A 58 -2.50 7.18 0.77
N HIS A 59 -2.36 6.34 -0.25
CA HIS A 59 -2.98 5.03 -0.29
C HIS A 59 -1.90 4.00 -0.50
N GLU A 60 -1.86 2.97 0.37
CA GLU A 60 -1.09 1.76 0.10
C GLU A 60 -1.51 1.25 -1.28
N ARG A 61 -0.54 1.10 -2.18
CA ARG A 61 -0.82 0.45 -3.45
C ARG A 61 -1.19 -0.98 -3.10
N ARG A 62 -2.48 -1.34 -3.19
CA ARG A 62 -2.88 -2.74 -3.21
C ARG A 62 -2.18 -3.36 -4.43
N PRO A 63 -1.20 -4.26 -4.26
CA PRO A 63 -0.61 -4.92 -5.40
C PRO A 63 -1.75 -5.62 -6.13
N THR A 64 -1.77 -5.56 -7.46
CA THR A 64 -2.77 -6.33 -8.20
C THR A 64 -2.59 -7.81 -7.88
N LYS A 65 -3.67 -8.60 -7.90
CA LYS A 65 -3.64 -10.01 -7.44
C LYS A 65 -2.53 -10.84 -8.08
N TRP A 66 -2.04 -10.48 -9.27
CA TRP A 66 -0.94 -11.12 -10.00
C TRP A 66 0.48 -10.64 -9.62
N MET A 67 0.63 -9.50 -8.96
CA MET A 67 1.93 -8.95 -8.54
C MET A 67 2.30 -9.31 -7.10
N MET A 68 1.37 -9.88 -6.32
CA MET A 68 1.63 -10.28 -4.93
C MET A 68 2.49 -11.54 -4.87
N ASN A 69 3.57 -11.50 -4.09
CA ASN A 69 4.30 -12.70 -3.67
C ASN A 69 3.54 -13.45 -2.54
N ASP A 70 3.97 -14.66 -2.20
CA ASP A 70 3.31 -15.50 -1.19
C ASP A 70 3.27 -14.83 0.21
N GLU A 71 4.35 -14.13 0.61
CA GLU A 71 4.41 -13.43 1.90
C GLU A 71 3.40 -12.27 1.98
N GLU A 72 3.28 -11.49 0.92
CA GLU A 72 2.31 -10.40 0.80
C GLU A 72 0.88 -10.93 0.82
N ARG A 73 0.61 -12.04 0.11
CA ARG A 73 -0.71 -12.71 0.15
C ARG A 73 -1.07 -13.14 1.56
N ILE A 74 -0.12 -13.70 2.31
CA ILE A 74 -0.34 -14.11 3.70
C ILE A 74 -0.62 -12.89 4.58
N LYS A 75 0.15 -11.80 4.45
CA LYS A 75 -0.10 -10.55 5.19
C LYS A 75 -1.49 -9.98 4.91
N VAL A 76 -1.89 -9.93 3.64
CA VAL A 76 -3.24 -9.46 3.24
C VAL A 76 -4.33 -10.38 3.79
N THR A 77 -4.12 -11.70 3.73
CA THR A 77 -5.05 -12.70 4.30
C THR A 77 -5.26 -12.48 5.80
N LEU A 78 -4.19 -12.22 6.55
CA LEU A 78 -4.26 -11.94 8.00
C LEU A 78 -5.03 -10.64 8.28
N LYS A 79 -4.75 -9.57 7.53
CA LYS A 79 -5.45 -8.29 7.65
C LYS A 79 -6.96 -8.45 7.37
N LEU A 80 -7.32 -9.10 6.26
CA LEU A 80 -8.72 -9.35 5.90
C LEU A 80 -9.45 -10.23 6.93
N LYS A 81 -8.76 -11.20 7.53
CA LYS A 81 -9.31 -11.99 8.64
C LYS A 81 -9.59 -11.12 9.87
N GLU A 82 -8.67 -10.21 10.22
CA GLU A 82 -8.85 -9.27 11.35
C GLU A 82 -9.98 -8.28 11.09
N ASP A 83 -10.04 -7.71 9.89
CA ASP A 83 -11.13 -6.82 9.45
C ASP A 83 -12.48 -7.56 9.48
N GLY A 84 -12.52 -8.81 9.00
CA GLY A 84 -13.72 -9.66 9.08
C GLY A 84 -14.15 -9.94 10.52
N ASN A 85 -13.21 -10.14 11.45
CA ASN A 85 -13.52 -10.31 12.87
C ASN A 85 -14.08 -9.02 13.50
N LEU A 86 -13.60 -7.85 13.07
CA LEU A 86 -14.13 -6.56 13.50
C LEU A 86 -15.57 -6.39 13.02
N LYS A 87 -15.83 -6.64 11.72
CA LYS A 87 -17.18 -6.60 11.14
C LYS A 87 -18.14 -7.60 11.77
N PHE A 88 -17.65 -8.78 12.15
CA PHE A 88 -18.43 -9.76 12.90
C PHE A 88 -18.87 -9.21 14.27
N LYS A 89 -17.99 -8.50 15.00
CA LYS A 89 -18.34 -7.83 16.26
C LYS A 89 -19.35 -6.71 16.07
N GLU A 90 -19.26 -6.00 14.95
CA GLU A 90 -20.22 -4.95 14.55
C GLU A 90 -21.58 -5.52 14.09
N LYS A 91 -21.73 -6.85 14.03
CA LYS A 91 -22.93 -7.58 13.53
C LYS A 91 -23.19 -7.36 12.04
N GLU A 92 -22.19 -6.87 11.31
CA GLU A 92 -22.23 -6.71 9.85
C GLU A 92 -21.81 -8.02 9.17
N PHE A 93 -22.63 -9.06 9.34
CA PHE A 93 -22.31 -10.41 8.90
C PHE A 93 -22.03 -10.52 7.40
N LYS A 94 -22.80 -9.81 6.55
CA LYS A 94 -22.58 -9.81 5.09
C LYS A 94 -21.21 -9.25 4.70
N GLU A 95 -20.77 -8.18 5.37
CA GLU A 95 -19.45 -7.59 5.10
C GLU A 95 -18.33 -8.49 5.61
N ALA A 96 -18.50 -9.06 6.81
CA ALA A 96 -17.57 -10.04 7.36
C ALA A 96 -17.39 -11.25 6.43
N GLU A 97 -18.48 -11.80 5.90
CA GLU A 97 -18.45 -12.91 4.94
C GLU A 97 -17.64 -12.53 3.67
N GLY A 98 -17.88 -11.33 3.12
CA GLY A 98 -17.14 -10.82 1.97
C GLY A 98 -15.63 -10.77 2.22
N LEU A 99 -15.22 -10.24 3.36
CA LEU A 99 -13.81 -10.13 3.76
C LEU A 99 -13.15 -11.49 3.94
N TYR A 100 -13.83 -12.46 4.57
CA TYR A 100 -13.29 -13.82 4.70
C TYR A 100 -13.17 -14.55 3.35
N ARG A 101 -14.13 -14.35 2.44
CA ARG A 101 -14.05 -14.92 1.08
C ARG A 101 -12.89 -14.31 0.28
N GLU A 102 -12.66 -13.01 0.40
CA GLU A 102 -11.51 -12.34 -0.19
C GLU A 102 -10.19 -12.91 0.38
N ALA A 103 -10.11 -13.10 1.70
CA ALA A 103 -8.96 -13.68 2.37
C ALA A 103 -8.62 -15.08 1.82
N ILE A 104 -9.62 -15.95 1.63
CA ILE A 104 -9.41 -17.27 1.01
C ILE A 104 -8.91 -17.14 -0.43
N SER A 105 -9.42 -16.18 -1.20
CA SER A 105 -8.99 -15.96 -2.58
C SER A 105 -7.50 -15.61 -2.71
N HIS A 106 -6.94 -14.94 -1.70
CA HIS A 106 -5.51 -14.67 -1.60
C HIS A 106 -4.73 -15.90 -1.14
N LEU A 107 -5.24 -16.62 -0.15
CA LEU A 107 -4.62 -17.81 0.40
C LEU A 107 -4.55 -18.98 -0.60
N ASP A 108 -5.56 -19.12 -1.47
CA ASP A 108 -5.59 -20.15 -2.51
C ASP A 108 -4.63 -19.87 -3.67
N ALA A 109 -4.15 -18.63 -3.80
CA ALA A 109 -3.12 -18.27 -4.76
C ALA A 109 -1.70 -18.44 -4.21
N VAL A 110 -1.53 -18.79 -2.94
CA VAL A 110 -0.23 -19.09 -2.32
C VAL A 110 0.22 -20.48 -2.77
N GLN A 111 1.43 -20.58 -3.33
CA GLN A 111 1.96 -21.85 -3.83
C GLN A 111 2.59 -22.70 -2.72
N ASN A 112 3.12 -22.06 -1.68
CA ASN A 112 3.74 -22.73 -0.55
C ASN A 112 2.72 -23.48 0.32
N ASP A 113 2.93 -24.79 0.50
CA ASP A 113 2.06 -25.63 1.32
C ASP A 113 2.68 -25.87 2.72
N ASN A 114 2.42 -24.96 3.65
CA ASN A 114 2.82 -25.09 5.06
C ASN A 114 1.62 -25.47 5.95
N ALA A 115 1.88 -26.21 7.03
CA ALA A 115 0.91 -26.51 8.08
C ALA A 115 0.22 -25.25 8.65
N GLU A 116 0.96 -24.15 8.78
CA GLU A 116 0.43 -22.86 9.22
C GLU A 116 -0.64 -22.31 8.26
N ILE A 117 -0.39 -22.38 6.96
CA ILE A 117 -1.32 -21.93 5.91
C ILE A 117 -2.58 -22.81 5.90
N LYS A 118 -2.41 -24.13 6.07
CA LYS A 118 -3.55 -25.06 6.21
C LYS A 118 -4.40 -24.73 7.45
N ASN A 119 -3.76 -24.44 8.58
CA ASN A 119 -4.46 -24.07 9.82
C ASN A 119 -5.16 -22.72 9.68
N LEU A 120 -4.54 -21.75 9.01
CA LEU A 120 -5.15 -20.46 8.69
C LEU A 120 -6.38 -20.64 7.80
N ARG A 121 -6.28 -21.44 6.72
CA ARG A 121 -7.40 -21.76 5.83
C ARG A 121 -8.57 -22.36 6.60
N LYS A 122 -8.32 -23.37 7.45
CA LYS A 122 -9.34 -23.97 8.31
C LYS A 122 -10.02 -22.94 9.22
N THR A 123 -9.23 -22.07 9.84
CA THR A 123 -9.75 -21.02 10.73
C THR A 123 -10.71 -20.08 10.00
N ILE A 124 -10.34 -19.62 8.80
CA ILE A 124 -11.19 -18.70 8.02
C ILE A 124 -12.46 -19.40 7.54
N LEU A 125 -12.39 -20.67 7.13
CA LEU A 125 -13.57 -21.45 6.75
C LEU A 125 -14.56 -21.63 7.90
N VAL A 126 -14.06 -21.87 9.12
CA VAL A 126 -14.90 -21.93 10.32
C VAL A 126 -15.56 -20.58 10.57
N ASN A 127 -14.83 -19.47 10.45
CA ASN A 127 -15.41 -18.14 10.62
C ASN A 127 -16.52 -17.86 9.60
N ILE A 128 -16.33 -18.22 8.33
CA ILE A 128 -17.38 -18.09 7.30
C ILE A 128 -18.62 -18.90 7.69
N ALA A 129 -18.44 -20.15 8.12
CA ALA A 129 -19.54 -21.01 8.51
C ALA A 129 -20.32 -20.49 9.74
N VAL A 130 -19.69 -19.68 10.59
CA VAL A 130 -20.34 -19.01 11.73
C VAL A 130 -21.10 -17.75 11.30
N VAL A 131 -20.72 -17.13 10.18
CA VAL A 131 -21.32 -15.89 9.65
C VAL A 131 -22.48 -16.17 8.69
N CYS A 132 -22.44 -17.28 7.95
CA CYS A 132 -23.51 -17.78 7.08
C CYS A 132 -24.72 -18.29 7.88
#